data_AF-A0A7Y7QJE4-F1
#
_entry.id   AF-A0A7Y7QJE4-F1
#
_cell.length_a   1.000
_cell.length_b   1.000
_cell.length_c   1.000
_cell.angle_alpha   90.00
_cell.angle_beta   90.00
_cell.angle_gamma   90.00
#
_symmetry.space_group_name_H-M   'P 1'
#
loop_
_entity.id
_entity.type
_entity.pdbx_description
1 polymer ?
#
loop_
_entity_poly.entity_id
_entity_poly.type
_entity_poly.pdbx_seq_one_letter_code
_entity_poly.pdbx_strand_id
1 'polypeptide(L)' 'MKTRFEMYSDIELFETFNKEVGNTGWTSTRATFLSELHNEFDNRGFDYSNIGDTKSLSFKNKIILDGKIINII' A
#
# COMPACT_ATOMS: atom_id res chain seq x y z
N MET A 1 -1.55 17.40 4.68
CA MET A 1 -2.62 16.70 5.42
C MET A 1 -1.97 15.47 6.02
N LYS A 2 -2.06 15.27 7.34
CA LYS A 2 -1.45 14.10 7.97
C LYS A 2 -2.24 12.85 7.64
N THR A 3 -1.62 11.84 7.04
CA THR A 3 -2.26 10.53 6.80
C THR A 3 -2.21 9.69 8.07
N ARG A 4 -3.07 8.68 8.18
CA ARG A 4 -3.03 7.72 9.30
C ARG A 4 -1.71 6.92 9.36
N PHE A 5 -0.98 6.87 8.25
CA PHE A 5 0.19 6.04 8.08
C PHE A 5 1.51 6.76 8.37
N GLU A 6 1.50 8.08 8.61
CA GLU A 6 2.71 8.82 8.96
C GLU A 6 3.43 8.26 10.20
N MET A 7 2.69 7.63 11.12
CA MET A 7 3.24 7.04 12.34
C MET A 7 3.62 5.56 12.19
N TYR A 8 3.32 4.94 11.04
CA TYR A 8 3.58 3.52 10.82
C TYR A 8 5.04 3.33 10.43
N SER A 9 5.69 2.31 10.97
CA SER A 9 6.93 1.78 10.41
C SER A 9 6.69 1.19 9.02
N ASP A 10 7.77 1.00 8.25
CA ASP A 10 7.68 0.37 6.92
C ASP A 10 7.09 -1.05 7.03
N ILE A 11 7.41 -1.77 8.09
CA ILE A 11 6.86 -3.12 8.34
C ILE A 11 5.35 -3.06 8.56
N GLU A 12 4.87 -2.19 9.45
CA GLU A 12 3.43 -2.04 9.72
C GLU A 12 2.64 -1.62 8.48
N LEU A 13 3.25 -0.78 7.64
CA LEU A 13 2.66 -0.35 6.38
C LEU A 13 2.46 -1.53 5.41
N PHE A 14 3.48 -2.39 5.27
CA PHE A 14 3.43 -3.55 4.37
C PHE A 14 2.49 -4.65 4.92
N GLU A 15 2.49 -4.87 6.23
CA GLU A 15 1.50 -5.75 6.87
C GLU A 15 0.08 -5.26 6.64
N THR A 16 -0.14 -3.94 6.69
CA THR A 16 -1.44 -3.33 6.43
C THR A 16 -1.87 -3.54 4.98
N PHE A 17 -0.98 -3.33 4.01
CA PHE A 17 -1.25 -3.68 2.61
C PHE A 17 -1.62 -5.15 2.47
N ASN A 18 -0.84 -6.05 3.07
CA ASN A 18 -1.04 -7.50 2.96
C ASN A 18 -2.36 -7.98 3.58
N LYS A 19 -2.95 -7.23 4.52
CA LYS A 19 -4.29 -7.50 5.06
C LYS A 19 -5.40 -7.14 4.06
N GLU A 20 -5.16 -6.23 3.13
CA GLU A 20 -6.12 -5.86 2.07
C GLU A 20 -6.09 -6.81 0.87
N VAL A 21 -5.07 -7.66 0.77
CA VAL A 21 -4.95 -8.64 -0.32
C VAL A 21 -6.08 -9.66 -0.26
N GLY A 22 -6.81 -9.79 -1.37
CA GLY A 22 -7.98 -10.67 -1.46
C GLY A 22 -9.26 -10.12 -0.83
N ASN A 23 -9.24 -8.89 -0.28
CA ASN A 23 -10.45 -8.23 0.21
C ASN A 23 -11.30 -7.75 -0.98
N THR A 24 -12.46 -8.37 -1.18
CA THR A 24 -13.40 -8.08 -2.28
C THR A 24 -14.43 -7.01 -1.95
N GLY A 25 -14.47 -6.52 -0.70
CA GLY A 25 -15.44 -5.50 -0.27
C GLY A 25 -15.17 -4.14 -0.88
N TRP A 26 -16.22 -3.41 -1.27
CA TRP A 26 -16.11 -2.03 -1.75
C TRP A 26 -16.96 -1.08 -0.90
N THR A 27 -16.30 -0.11 -0.26
CA THR A 27 -16.94 0.97 0.48
C THR A 27 -16.16 2.27 0.27
N SER A 28 -16.80 3.43 0.45
CA SER A 28 -16.13 4.73 0.37
C SER A 28 -14.98 4.85 1.38
N THR A 29 -15.19 4.35 2.60
CA THR A 29 -14.16 4.30 3.64
C THR A 29 -12.94 3.49 3.19
N ARG A 30 -13.16 2.36 2.51
CA ARG A 30 -12.07 1.56 1.96
C ARG A 30 -11.34 2.31 0.85
N ALA A 31 -12.06 2.96 -0.06
CA ALA A 31 -11.43 3.75 -1.13
C ALA A 31 -10.51 4.85 -0.56
N THR A 32 -10.96 5.58 0.47
CA THR A 32 -10.12 6.56 1.17
C THR A 32 -8.90 5.91 1.81
N PHE A 33 -9.08 4.78 2.51
CA PHE A 33 -8.00 4.05 3.14
C PHE A 33 -6.92 3.59 2.15
N LEU A 34 -7.31 3.03 1.01
CA LEU A 34 -6.37 2.57 -0.02
C LEU A 34 -5.66 3.75 -0.70
N SER A 35 -6.35 4.88 -0.89
CA SER A 35 -5.73 6.10 -1.42
C SER A 35 -4.70 6.68 -0.45
N GLU A 36 -4.98 6.69 0.86
CA GLU A 36 -4.00 7.09 1.87
C GLU A 36 -2.78 6.16 1.90
N LEU A 37 -3.00 4.85 1.71
CA LEU A 37 -1.93 3.86 1.67
C LEU A 37 -1.01 4.06 0.46
N HIS A 38 -1.61 4.32 -0.71
CA HIS A 38 -0.88 4.63 -1.94
C HIS A 38 -0.05 5.91 -1.79
N ASN A 39 -0.65 6.99 -1.28
CA ASN A 39 0.09 8.22 -1.02
C ASN A 39 1.28 8.02 -0.07
N GLU A 40 1.15 7.14 0.92
CA GLU A 40 2.26 6.84 1.82
C GLU A 40 3.42 6.12 1.11
N PHE A 41 3.11 5.25 0.15
CA PHE A 41 4.14 4.58 -0.65
C PHE A 41 4.92 5.58 -1.50
N ASP A 42 4.21 6.55 -2.10
CA ASP A 42 4.80 7.67 -2.82
C ASP A 42 5.68 8.54 -1.92
N ASN A 43 5.17 8.93 -0.74
CA ASN A 43 5.89 9.80 0.20
C ASN A 43 7.20 9.18 0.68
N ARG A 44 7.25 7.85 0.87
CA ARG A 44 8.45 7.11 1.26
C ARG A 44 9.39 6.80 0.09
N GLY A 45 8.91 7.03 -1.13
CA GLY A 45 9.64 6.78 -2.37
C GLY A 45 9.93 5.30 -2.57
N PHE A 46 8.95 4.44 -2.32
CA PHE A 46 9.05 3.02 -2.68
C PHE A 46 8.82 2.82 -4.18
N ASP A 47 9.56 1.90 -4.77
CA ASP A 47 9.28 1.40 -6.11
C ASP A 47 8.21 0.30 -6.03
N TYR A 48 6.97 0.69 -6.32
CA TYR A 48 5.81 -0.19 -6.32
C TYR A 48 5.34 -0.57 -7.75
N SER A 49 6.18 -0.35 -8.76
CA SER A 49 5.85 -0.62 -10.17
C SER A 49 5.40 -2.06 -10.44
N ASN A 50 5.83 -3.02 -9.62
CA ASN A 50 5.40 -4.42 -9.69
C ASN A 50 3.92 -4.65 -9.32
N ILE A 51 3.32 -3.75 -8.56
CA ILE A 51 1.96 -3.88 -8.05
C ILE A 51 1.06 -2.71 -8.45
N GLY A 52 1.53 -1.73 -9.21
CA GLY A 52 0.70 -0.58 -9.54
C GLY A 52 1.44 0.55 -10.24
N ASP A 53 0.78 1.69 -10.28
CA ASP A 53 1.29 2.92 -10.87
C ASP A 53 0.80 4.14 -10.06
N THR A 54 1.09 5.34 -10.54
CA THR A 54 0.70 6.60 -9.88
C THR A 54 -0.80 6.81 -9.78
N LYS A 55 -1.64 5.95 -10.37
CA LYS A 55 -3.11 6.02 -10.29
C LYS A 55 -3.70 5.01 -9.32
N SER A 56 -3.11 3.82 -9.21
CA SER A 56 -3.68 2.75 -8.40
C SER A 56 -2.69 1.66 -8.01
N LEU A 57 -2.97 1.00 -6.90
CA LEU A 57 -2.30 -0.23 -6.45
C LEU A 57 -3.20 -1.46 -6.65
N SER A 58 -2.57 -2.57 -7.00
CA SER A 58 -3.17 -3.90 -7.17
C SER A 58 -3.02 -4.71 -5.89
N PHE A 59 -4.15 -5.03 -5.27
CA PHE A 59 -4.21 -5.86 -4.05
C PHE A 59 -4.44 -7.34 -4.36
N LYS A 60 -3.91 -7.82 -5.50
CA LYS A 60 -4.07 -9.22 -5.94
C LYS A 60 -3.12 -10.17 -5.21
N ASN A 61 -1.91 -9.72 -4.94
CA ASN A 61 -0.86 -10.54 -4.33
C ASN A 61 -0.28 -9.83 -3.10
N LYS A 62 0.28 -10.62 -2.19
CA LYS A 62 1.04 -10.09 -1.06
C LYS A 62 2.39 -9.56 -1.53
N ILE A 63 2.95 -8.68 -0.73
CA ILE A 63 4.21 -8.01 -0.99
C ILE A 63 5.21 -8.16 0.15
N ILE A 64 6.48 -8.05 -0.20
CA ILE A 64 7.61 -7.87 0.71
C ILE A 64 8.42 -6.64 0.28
N LEU A 65 9.13 -6.06 1.24
CA LEU A 65 10.08 -4.98 1.01
C LEU A 65 11.48 -5.56 0.87
N ASP A 66 12.14 -5.28 -0.26
CA ASP A 66 13.57 -5.50 -0.45
C ASP A 66 14.26 -4.14 -0.66
N GLY A 67 14.75 -3.56 0.44
CA GLY A 67 15.28 -2.19 0.45
C GLY A 67 14.18 -1.16 0.19
N LYS A 68 14.11 -0.63 -1.04
CA LYS A 68 13.04 0.28 -1.50
C LYS A 68 12.16 -0.31 -2.60
N ILE A 69 12.42 -1.55 -3.00
CA ILE A 69 11.70 -2.21 -4.10
C ILE A 69 10.64 -3.14 -3.49
N ILE A 70 9.42 -3.06 -4.02
CA ILE A 70 8.32 -3.92 -3.62
C ILE A 70 8.26 -5.15 -4.53
N ASN A 71 8.35 -6.33 -3.94
CA ASN A 71 8.27 -7.60 -4.65
C ASN A 71 7.00 -8.37 -4.27
N ILE A 72 6.41 -9.05 -5.24
CA ILE A 72 5.27 -9.93 -5.06
C ILE A 72 5.73 -11.28 -4.47
N ILE A 73 4.95 -11.84 -3.55
CA ILE A 73 5.10 -13.21 -3.01
C ILE A 73 4.21 -14.19 -3.79
#